data_AF-A0A6G3RXB9-F1
#
_entry.id   AF-A0A6G3RXB9-F1
#
_cell.length_a   1.000
_cell.length_b   1.000
_cell.length_c   1.000
_cell.angle_alpha   90.00
_cell.angle_beta   90.00
_cell.angle_gamma   90.00
#
_symmetry.space_group_name_H-M   'P 1'
#
loop_
_entity.id
_entity.type
_entity.pdbx_description
1 polymer ?
#
loop_
_entity_poly.entity_id
_entity_poly.type
_entity_poly.pdbx_seq_one_letter_code
_entity_poly.pdbx_strand_id
1 'polypeptide(L)'
;MTYEDAWCLIALADDVANLPYVRRRTRPVPGVPPGVMVDVWVQLDAAEQRRRQAFLARHNRTPLHLLGVPEELIELAGLRITEWALPPNVPSMSLVVQQRPEPR
;
A
#
# COMPACT_ATOMS: atom_id res chain seq x y z
N MET A 1 -2.15 3.59 8.05
CA MET A 1 -3.13 2.58 7.61
C MET A 1 -4.04 2.25 8.78
N THR A 2 -5.35 2.32 8.58
CA THR A 2 -6.31 1.96 9.62
C THR A 2 -6.51 0.45 9.67
N TYR A 3 -7.12 -0.06 10.75
CA TYR A 3 -7.52 -1.47 10.81
C TYR A 3 -8.52 -1.83 9.71
N GLU A 4 -9.42 -0.91 9.35
CA GLU A 4 -10.42 -1.12 8.30
C GLU A 4 -9.76 -1.25 6.92
N ASP A 5 -8.76 -0.41 6.60
CA ASP A 5 -8.01 -0.50 5.35
C ASP A 5 -7.27 -1.85 5.25
N ALA A 6 -6.63 -2.29 6.34
CA ALA A 6 -5.94 -3.57 6.38
C ALA A 6 -6.90 -4.74 6.14
N TRP A 7 -8.09 -4.70 6.73
CA TRP A 7 -9.11 -5.73 6.52
C TRP A 7 -9.61 -5.73 5.06
N CYS A 8 -9.84 -4.55 4.48
CA CYS A 8 -10.23 -4.42 3.08
C CYS A 8 -9.17 -4.98 2.13
N LEU A 9 -7.89 -4.72 2.39
CA LEU A 9 -6.79 -5.28 1.61
C LEU A 9 -6.70 -6.79 1.73
N ILE A 10 -6.87 -7.35 2.94
CA ILE A 10 -6.90 -8.81 3.14
C ILE A 10 -8.07 -9.43 2.36
N ALA A 11 -9.26 -8.82 2.41
CA ALA A 11 -10.43 -9.30 1.67
C ALA A 11 -10.21 -9.31 0.15
N LEU A 12 -9.55 -8.28 -0.40
CA LEU A 12 -9.21 -8.22 -1.82
C LEU A 12 -8.09 -9.19 -2.22
N ALA A 13 -7.13 -9.43 -1.32
CA ALA A 13 -6.07 -10.42 -1.53
C ALA A 13 -6.62 -11.85 -1.56
N ASP A 14 -7.65 -12.12 -0.76
CA ASP A 14 -8.31 -13.43 -0.67
C ASP A 14 -9.22 -13.68 -1.88
N ASP A 15 -10.10 -12.72 -2.22
CA ASP A 15 -11.01 -12.82 -3.37
C ASP A 15 -11.37 -11.44 -3.94
N VAL A 16 -11.08 -11.25 -5.23
CA VAL A 16 -11.42 -10.04 -6.00
C VAL A 16 -12.93 -9.77 -6.02
N ALA A 17 -13.77 -10.79 -5.84
CA ALA A 17 -15.22 -10.63 -5.72
C ALA A 17 -15.65 -9.81 -4.49
N ASN A 18 -14.76 -9.55 -3.53
CA ASN A 18 -15.00 -8.64 -2.42
C ASN A 18 -15.00 -7.15 -2.83
N LEU A 19 -14.67 -6.81 -4.07
CA LEU A 19 -14.63 -5.42 -4.53
C LEU A 19 -15.92 -4.61 -4.25
N PRO A 20 -17.15 -5.11 -4.50
CA PRO A 20 -18.36 -4.38 -4.14
C PRO A 20 -18.57 -4.22 -2.63
N TYR A 21 -18.05 -5.14 -1.82
CA TYR A 21 -18.07 -5.00 -0.36
C TYR A 21 -17.12 -3.88 0.07
N VAL A 22 -15.88 -3.91 -0.40
CA VAL A 22 -14.87 -2.90 -0.07
C VAL A 22 -15.30 -1.51 -0.53
N ARG A 23 -15.82 -1.37 -1.75
CA ARG A 23 -16.33 -0.08 -2.27
C ARG A 23 -17.41 0.56 -1.39
N ARG A 24 -18.20 -0.24 -0.66
CA ARG A 24 -19.22 0.27 0.27
C ARG A 24 -18.65 0.72 1.61
N ARG A 25 -17.46 0.24 1.96
CA ARG A 25 -16.72 0.61 3.18
C ARG A 25 -15.83 1.83 2.95
N THR A 26 -15.33 2.03 1.74
CA THR A 26 -14.52 3.20 1.39
C THR A 26 -15.35 4.47 1.33
N ARG A 27 -14.96 5.45 2.16
CA ARG A 27 -15.53 6.80 2.11
C ARG A 27 -14.70 7.66 1.17
N PRO A 28 -15.29 8.28 0.14
CA PRO A 28 -14.57 9.25 -0.66
C PRO A 28 -14.24 10.47 0.19
N VAL A 29 -12.96 10.82 0.28
CA VAL A 29 -12.51 12.13 0.77
C VAL A 29 -12.34 13.05 -0.44
N PRO A 30 -12.93 14.25 -0.43
CA PRO A 30 -12.77 15.21 -1.52
C PRO A 30 -11.29 15.54 -1.80
N GLY A 31 -10.94 15.67 -3.09
CA GLY A 31 -9.64 16.19 -3.52
C GLY A 31 -8.46 15.23 -3.48
N VAL A 32 -8.63 13.99 -3.01
CA VAL A 32 -7.56 12.98 -2.99
C VAL A 32 -8.00 11.73 -3.75
N PRO A 33 -7.32 11.35 -4.85
CA PRO A 33 -7.68 10.17 -5.62
C PRO A 33 -7.43 8.88 -4.83
N PRO A 34 -8.17 7.79 -5.13
CA PRO A 34 -7.82 6.46 -4.64
C PRO A 34 -6.50 5.98 -5.25
N GLY A 35 -5.84 5.03 -4.60
CA GLY A 35 -4.55 4.47 -5.03
C GLY A 35 -3.56 4.29 -3.88
N VAL A 36 -2.30 4.05 -4.24
CA VAL A 36 -1.22 3.83 -3.27
C VAL A 36 -0.33 5.08 -3.20
N MET A 37 -0.16 5.60 -2.00
CA MET A 37 0.80 6.65 -1.70
C MET A 37 1.95 6.06 -0.91
N VAL A 38 3.17 6.47 -1.18
CA VAL A 38 4.33 6.05 -0.39
C VAL A 38 4.57 7.09 0.71
N ASP A 39 4.75 6.65 1.95
CA ASP A 39 5.15 7.57 3.02
C ASP A 39 6.59 8.06 2.88
N VAL A 40 7.00 8.97 3.77
CA VAL A 40 8.33 9.57 3.73
C VAL A 40 9.17 8.97 4.86
N TRP A 41 10.13 8.11 4.51
CA TRP A 41 10.98 7.40 5.47
C TRP A 41 11.60 8.32 6.54
N VAL A 42 12.12 9.47 6.13
CA VAL A 42 12.80 10.42 7.03
C VAL A 42 11.87 11.12 8.01
N GLN A 43 10.55 11.05 7.80
CA GLN A 43 9.54 11.59 8.71
C GLN A 43 9.08 10.56 9.76
N LEU A 44 9.49 9.29 9.63
CA LEU A 44 9.19 8.24 10.60
C LEU A 44 10.07 8.39 11.84
N ASP A 45 9.51 8.11 13.01
CA ASP A 45 10.30 8.05 14.24
C ASP A 45 11.28 6.86 14.26
N ALA A 46 12.27 6.91 15.15
CA ALA A 46 13.30 5.88 15.23
C ALA A 46 12.78 4.50 15.66
N ALA A 47 11.65 4.41 16.35
CA ALA A 47 11.06 3.12 16.74
C ALA A 47 10.39 2.44 15.55
N GLU A 48 9.65 3.21 14.75
CA GLU A 48 8.99 2.76 13.54
C GLU A 48 10.00 2.39 12.44
N GLN A 49 11.06 3.18 12.26
CA GLN A 49 12.16 2.82 11.35
C GLN A 49 12.76 1.45 11.71
N ARG A 50 13.05 1.20 13.00
CA ARG A 50 13.59 -0.09 13.48
C ARG A 50 12.60 -1.23 13.27
N ARG A 51 11.31 -1.01 13.54
CA ARG A 51 10.26 -2.01 13.33
C ARG A 51 10.16 -2.42 11.86
N ARG A 52 10.16 -1.44 10.95
CA ARG A 52 10.11 -1.68 9.50
C ARG A 52 11.37 -2.35 8.98
N GLN A 53 12.54 -1.96 9.47
CA GLN A 53 13.81 -2.64 9.14
C GLN A 53 13.78 -4.11 9.55
N ALA A 54 13.32 -4.43 10.76
CA ALA A 54 13.20 -5.81 11.23
C ALA A 54 12.20 -6.61 10.39
N PHE A 55 11.08 -6.00 9.99
CA PHE A 55 10.11 -6.62 9.08
C PHE A 55 10.72 -6.90 7.70
N LEU A 56 11.38 -5.90 7.10
CA LEU A 56 12.03 -6.03 5.79
C LEU A 56 13.15 -7.07 5.81
N ALA A 57 13.93 -7.14 6.89
CA ALA A 57 14.97 -8.17 7.05
C ALA A 57 14.36 -9.60 7.08
N ARG A 58 13.13 -9.74 7.61
CA ARG A 58 12.44 -11.03 7.69
C ARG A 58 11.72 -11.42 6.40
N HIS A 59 11.09 -10.46 5.72
CA HIS A 59 10.15 -10.73 4.63
C HIS A 59 10.68 -10.28 3.25
N ASN A 60 11.73 -9.45 3.21
CA ASN A 60 12.32 -8.85 2.01
C ASN A 60 11.31 -8.16 1.08
N ARG A 61 10.15 -7.75 1.63
CA ARG A 61 9.03 -7.13 0.93
C ARG A 61 8.31 -6.21 1.90
N THR A 62 7.68 -5.18 1.37
CA THR A 62 6.78 -4.34 2.17
C THR A 62 5.41 -5.03 2.36
N PRO A 63 4.57 -4.58 3.31
CA PRO A 63 3.31 -5.25 3.59
C PRO A 63 2.38 -5.39 2.37
N LEU A 64 2.18 -4.34 1.56
CA LEU A 64 1.31 -4.46 0.39
C LEU A 64 1.90 -5.39 -0.67
N HIS A 65 3.22 -5.36 -0.88
CA HIS A 65 3.90 -6.32 -1.76
C HIS A 65 3.81 -7.77 -1.25
N LEU A 66 3.73 -7.97 0.07
CA LEU A 66 3.51 -9.30 0.66
C LEU A 66 2.07 -9.76 0.46
N LEU A 67 1.09 -8.85 0.56
CA LEU A 67 -0.33 -9.13 0.32
C LEU A 67 -0.64 -9.41 -1.16
N GLY A 68 0.15 -8.86 -2.09
CA GLY A 68 0.01 -9.12 -3.52
C GLY A 68 -1.26 -8.51 -4.15
N VAL A 69 -1.88 -7.52 -3.48
CA VAL A 69 -3.04 -6.79 -4.02
C VAL A 69 -2.55 -5.82 -5.10
N PRO A 70 -3.02 -5.93 -6.35
CA PRO A 70 -2.66 -5.00 -7.41
C PRO A 70 -3.13 -3.58 -7.10
N GLU A 71 -2.35 -2.57 -7.49
CA GLU A 71 -2.73 -1.17 -7.29
C GLU A 71 -4.01 -0.81 -8.05
N GLU A 72 -4.23 -1.38 -9.23
CA GLU A 72 -5.45 -1.19 -10.00
C GLU A 72 -6.68 -1.66 -9.21
N LEU A 73 -6.54 -2.74 -8.43
CA LEU A 73 -7.63 -3.25 -7.60
C LEU A 73 -7.92 -2.32 -6.42
N ILE A 74 -6.88 -1.72 -5.83
CA ILE A 74 -6.99 -0.72 -4.77
C ILE A 74 -7.71 0.53 -5.29
N GLU A 75 -7.34 1.01 -6.48
CA GLU A 75 -7.98 2.14 -7.13
C GLU A 75 -9.46 1.87 -7.46
N LEU A 76 -9.76 0.71 -8.06
CA LEU A 76 -11.13 0.30 -8.38
C LEU A 76 -11.99 0.12 -7.13
N ALA A 77 -11.39 -0.31 -6.03
CA ALA A 77 -12.02 -0.41 -4.72
C ALA A 77 -12.24 0.97 -4.05
N GLY A 78 -11.67 2.04 -4.60
CA GLY A 78 -11.72 3.38 -4.03
C GLY A 78 -10.87 3.53 -2.77
N LEU A 79 -9.95 2.60 -2.52
CA LEU A 79 -9.08 2.58 -1.34
C LEU A 79 -7.96 3.60 -1.47
N ARG A 80 -7.46 4.02 -0.32
CA ARG A 80 -6.26 4.86 -0.22
C ARG A 80 -5.32 4.28 0.79
N ILE A 81 -4.22 3.77 0.29
CA ILE A 81 -3.27 3.03 1.10
C ILE A 81 -1.98 3.81 1.14
N THR A 82 -1.48 4.03 2.36
CA THR A 82 -0.11 4.50 2.55
C THR A 82 0.80 3.29 2.67
N GLU A 83 1.62 3.07 1.65
CA GLU A 83 2.66 2.06 1.60
C GLU A 83 3.99 2.59 2.16
N TRP A 84 4.83 1.69 2.64
CA TRP A 84 6.10 2.01 3.26
C TRP A 84 7.13 2.45 2.23
N ALA A 85 7.74 3.62 2.43
CA ALA A 85 9.01 3.92 1.82
C ALA A 85 10.07 2.91 2.27
N LEU A 86 10.97 2.56 1.34
CA LEU A 86 12.14 1.76 1.66
C LEU A 86 13.19 2.62 2.38
N PRO A 87 13.97 2.02 3.31
CA PRO A 87 15.14 2.67 3.88
C PRO A 87 16.13 3.10 2.77
N PRO A 88 16.89 4.20 2.94
CA PRO A 88 17.78 4.71 1.91
C PRO A 88 18.93 3.74 1.53
N ASN A 89 19.22 2.76 2.39
CA ASN A 89 20.24 1.73 2.18
C ASN A 89 19.70 0.44 1.55
N VAL A 90 18.39 0.35 1.26
CA VAL A 90 17.79 -0.80 0.58
C VAL A 90 17.65 -0.46 -0.91
N PRO A 91 18.31 -1.20 -1.82
CA PRO A 91 18.20 -0.92 -3.25
C PRO A 91 16.74 -1.03 -3.70
N SER A 92 16.28 -0.03 -4.47
CA SER A 92 14.89 0.16 -4.92
C SER A 92 14.34 -0.95 -5.83
N MET A 93 15.01 -2.10 -5.94
CA MET A 93 14.58 -3.25 -6.76
C MET A 93 13.24 -3.88 -6.32
N SER A 94 12.67 -3.44 -5.18
CA SER A 94 11.34 -3.85 -4.71
C SER A 94 10.21 -2.86 -5.04
N LEU A 95 10.45 -1.83 -5.87
CA LEU A 95 9.43 -0.88 -6.34
C LEU A 95 9.10 -1.08 -7.83
N VAL A 96 8.81 -2.31 -8.26
CA VAL A 96 8.27 -2.55 -9.60
C VAL A 96 6.74 -2.44 -9.57
N VAL A 97 6.22 -1.26 -9.21
CA VAL A 97 4.91 -0.73 -9.62
C VAL A 97 4.96 0.78 -9.32
N GLN A 98 5.62 1.57 -10.15
CA GLN A 98 5.38 3.03 -10.23
C GLN A 98 5.54 3.58 -11.66
N GLN A 99 5.60 2.72 -12.68
CA GLN A 99 5.55 3.17 -14.07
C GLN A 99 4.14 3.01 -14.61
N ARG A 100 3.26 3.95 -14.25
CA ARG A 100 2.19 4.34 -15.18
C ARG A 100 2.85 5.11 -16.33
N PRO A 101 2.67 4.72 -17.60
CA PRO A 101 3.06 5.58 -18.71
C PRO A 101 2.15 6.80 -18.70
N GLU A 102 2.74 8.01 -18.72
CA GLU A 102 1.96 9.23 -18.91
C GLU A 102 1.17 9.15 -20.23
N PRO A 103 -0.09 9.60 -20.26
CA PRO A 103 -0.84 9.69 -21.50
C PRO A 103 -0.18 10.74 -22.41
N ARG A 104 0.11 10.35 -23.65
CA ARG A 104 0.48 11.27 -24.73
C ARG A 104 -0.71 12.12 -25.17
#